data_AF-A0A9P0G5X1-F1
#
_entry.id   AF-A0A9P0G5X1-F1
#
_cell.length_a   1.000
_cell.length_b   1.000
_cell.length_c   1.000
_cell.angle_alpha   90.00
_cell.angle_beta   90.00
_cell.angle_gamma   90.00
#
_symmetry.space_group_name_H-M   'P 1'
#
loop_
_entity.id
_entity.type
_entity.pdbx_description
1 polymer ?
#
loop_
_entity_poly.entity_id
_entity_poly.type
_entity_poly.pdbx_seq_one_letter_code
_entity_poly.pdbx_strand_id
1 'polypeptide(L)' 'MFAASASRIASRLQNIQQVRNMTVLSGPPQVKISTGEKLIHALALSAGILAIPGWVLVNIKHYRGL' A
#
# COMPACT_ATOMS: atom_id res chain seq x y z
N MET A 1 -17.10 -26.83 41.84
CA MET A 1 -15.70 -26.49 41.46
C MET A 1 -15.49 -26.41 39.95
N PHE A 2 -16.02 -27.35 39.14
CA PHE A 2 -15.87 -27.38 37.68
C PHE A 2 -16.44 -26.15 36.92
N ALA A 3 -17.60 -25.62 37.35
CA ALA A 3 -18.24 -24.46 36.72
C ALA A 3 -17.38 -23.17 36.77
N ALA A 4 -16.59 -23.00 37.83
CA ALA A 4 -15.69 -21.85 37.98
C ALA A 4 -14.46 -21.95 37.07
N SER A 5 -14.07 -23.17 36.69
CA SER A 5 -13.00 -23.43 35.72
C SER A 5 -13.48 -23.12 34.30
N ALA A 6 -14.70 -23.56 33.96
CA ALA A 6 -15.30 -23.34 32.65
C ALA A 6 -15.49 -21.85 32.34
N SER A 7 -15.95 -21.04 33.30
CA SER A 7 -16.12 -19.60 33.11
C SER A 7 -14.80 -18.84 32.93
N ARG A 8 -13.72 -19.29 33.57
CA ARG A 8 -12.36 -18.74 33.40
C ARG A 8 -11.76 -19.08 32.04
N ILE A 9 -12.03 -20.28 31.53
CA ILE A 9 -11.59 -20.70 30.19
C ILE A 9 -12.41 -19.96 29.12
N ALA A 10 -13.73 -19.88 29.28
CA ALA A 10 -14.60 -19.14 28.37
C ALA A 10 -14.21 -17.67 28.25
N SER A 11 -13.93 -16.99 29.37
CA SER A 11 -13.49 -15.59 29.36
C SER A 11 -12.10 -15.38 28.75
N ARG A 12 -11.17 -16.33 28.92
CA ARG A 12 -9.86 -16.32 28.23
C ARG A 12 -10.01 -16.50 26.72
N LEU A 13 -10.89 -17.39 26.27
CA LEU A 13 -11.17 -17.62 24.84
C LEU A 13 -11.88 -16.43 24.19
N GLN A 14 -12.81 -15.77 24.91
CA GLN A 14 -13.45 -14.54 24.44
C GLN A 14 -12.46 -13.39 24.23
N ASN A 15 -11.43 -13.28 25.07
CA ASN A 15 -10.40 -12.23 24.97
C ASN A 15 -9.50 -12.42 23.74
N ILE A 16 -9.18 -13.67 23.39
CA ILE A 16 -8.37 -14.02 22.20
C ILE A 16 -9.12 -13.74 20.89
N GLN A 17 -10.46 -13.78 20.91
CA GLN A 17 -11.30 -13.61 19.72
C GLN A 17 -11.74 -12.16 19.45
N GLN A 18 -11.33 -11.19 20.28
CA GLN A 18 -11.50 -9.78 19.97
C GLN A 18 -10.46 -9.31 18.93
N VAL A 19 -10.50 -9.87 17.72
CA VAL A 19 -9.95 -9.18 16.55
C VAL A 19 -10.82 -7.96 16.34
N ARG A 20 -10.38 -6.80 16.85
CA ARG A 20 -11.10 -5.55 16.65
C ARG A 20 -11.04 -5.25 15.15
N ASN A 21 -12.15 -5.47 14.45
CA ASN A 21 -12.38 -4.89 13.12
C ASN A 21 -12.44 -3.37 13.30
N MET A 22 -11.29 -2.71 13.26
CA MET A 22 -11.19 -1.26 13.37
C MET A 22 -11.10 -0.69 11.96
N THR A 23 -12.07 0.14 11.59
CA THR A 23 -11.96 0.96 10.40
C THR A 23 -10.95 2.07 10.68
N VAL A 24 -9.85 2.11 9.93
CA VAL A 24 -8.92 3.24 9.98
C VAL A 24 -9.53 4.36 9.14
N LEU A 25 -10.06 5.38 9.81
CA LEU A 25 -10.52 6.59 9.16
C LEU A 25 -9.33 7.55 9.05
N SER A 26 -8.98 7.94 7.83
CA SER A 26 -7.98 8.98 7.61
C SER A 26 -8.53 10.34 8.05
N GLY A 27 -7.76 11.03 8.90
CA GLY A 27 -8.03 12.41 9.28
C GLY A 27 -7.75 13.40 8.13
N PRO A 28 -8.04 14.70 8.32
CA PRO A 28 -7.70 15.72 7.34
C PRO A 28 -6.19 15.76 7.08
N PRO A 29 -5.75 16.06 5.84
CA PRO A 29 -4.33 16.11 5.50
C PRO A 29 -3.61 17.21 6.28
N GLN A 30 -2.46 16.87 6.88
CA GLN A 30 -1.59 17.84 7.57
C GLN A 30 -0.94 18.83 6.58
N VAL A 31 -0.59 18.35 5.39
CA VAL A 31 -0.04 19.16 4.29
C VAL A 31 -0.88 18.92 3.05
N LYS A 32 -1.48 19.99 2.51
CA LYS A 32 -2.27 19.91 1.28
C LYS A 32 -1.33 19.91 0.08
N ILE A 33 -1.36 18.84 -0.69
CA ILE A 33 -0.64 18.76 -1.97
C ILE A 33 -1.51 19.38 -3.06
N SER A 34 -0.97 20.41 -3.72
CA SER A 34 -1.60 21.09 -4.84
C SER A 34 -1.76 20.15 -6.05
N THR A 35 -2.70 20.49 -6.94
CA THR A 35 -2.87 19.74 -8.20
C THR A 35 -1.60 19.77 -9.04
N GLY A 36 -0.87 20.89 -9.05
CA GLY A 36 0.39 21.03 -9.76
C GLY A 36 1.45 20.04 -9.28
N GLU A 37 1.64 19.92 -7.96
CA GLU A 37 2.59 18.96 -7.39
C GLU A 37 2.21 17.51 -7.72
N LYS A 38 0.91 17.18 -7.70
CA LYS A 38 0.44 15.84 -8.10
C LYS A 38 0.76 15.55 -9.57
N LEU A 39 0.53 16.51 -10.46
CA LEU A 39 0.80 16.36 -11.89
C LEU A 39 2.30 16.20 -12.15
N ILE A 40 3.13 17.05 -11.54
CA ILE A 40 4.60 16.95 -11.68
C ILE A 40 5.10 15.60 -11.16
N HIS A 41 4.60 15.15 -10.01
CA HIS A 41 5.00 13.86 -9.44
C HIS A 41 4.57 12.68 -10.31
N ALA A 42 3.34 12.71 -10.85
CA ALA A 42 2.84 11.69 -11.75
C ALA A 42 3.65 11.63 -13.06
N LEU A 43 4.01 12.79 -13.62
CA LEU A 43 4.87 12.88 -14.81
C LEU A 43 6.28 12.34 -14.52
N ALA A 44 6.86 12.70 -13.39
CA ALA A 44 8.19 12.22 -12.98
C ALA A 44 8.22 10.68 -12.84
N LEU A 45 7.22 10.10 -12.18
CA LEU A 45 7.09 8.64 -12.07
C LEU A 45 6.91 7.98 -13.44
N SER A 46 6.01 8.52 -14.26
CA SER A 46 5.71 7.96 -15.59
C SER A 46 6.93 8.00 -16.51
N ALA A 47 7.61 9.14 -16.58
CA ALA A 47 8.83 9.28 -17.37
C ALA A 47 9.96 8.40 -16.84
N GLY A 48 10.13 8.30 -15.52
CA GLY A 48 11.14 7.45 -14.89
C GLY A 48 10.95 5.97 -15.22
N ILE A 49 9.72 5.46 -15.11
CA ILE A 49 9.40 4.07 -15.45
C ILE A 49 9.61 3.79 -16.95
N LEU A 50 9.26 4.73 -17.82
CA LEU A 50 9.33 4.57 -19.27
C LEU A 50 10.71 4.88 -19.87
N ALA A 51 11.63 5.51 -19.14
CA ALA A 51 12.91 5.97 -19.67
C ALA A 51 13.75 4.82 -20.26
N ILE A 52 13.97 3.77 -19.48
CA ILE A 52 14.78 2.60 -19.90
C ILE A 52 14.12 1.80 -21.04
N PRO A 53 12.86 1.34 -20.92
CA PRO A 53 12.22 0.64 -22.03
C PRO A 53 12.09 1.52 -23.28
N GLY A 54 11.83 2.82 -23.11
CA GLY A 54 11.81 3.79 -24.20
C GLY A 54 13.17 3.87 -24.91
N TRP A 55 14.27 3.94 -24.16
CA TRP A 55 15.63 3.92 -24.72
C TRP A 55 15.91 2.65 -25.53
N VAL A 56 15.54 1.48 -24.98
CA VAL A 56 15.72 0.18 -25.66
C VAL A 56 14.94 0.14 -26.96
N LEU A 57 13.67 0.57 -26.96
CA LEU A 57 12.83 0.58 -28.16
C LEU A 57 13.36 1.53 -29.24
N VAL A 58 13.81 2.72 -28.85
CA VAL A 58 14.44 3.69 -29.78
C VAL A 58 15.71 3.11 -30.40
N ASN A 59 16.50 2.37 -29.62
CA ASN A 59 17.78 1.81 -30.06
C ASN A 59 17.67 0.40 -30.64
N ILE A 60 16.46 -0.14 -30.82
CA ILE A 60 16.27 -1.53 -31.24
C ILE A 60 16.96 -1.84 -32.57
N LYS A 61 17.10 -0.84 -33.45
CA LYS A 61 17.82 -0.98 -34.73
C LYS A 61 19.32 -1.21 -34.54
N HIS A 62 19.95 -0.57 -33.55
CA HIS A 62 21.37 -0.75 -33.25
C HIS A 62 21.67 -2.15 -32.68
N TYR A 63 20.70 -2.81 -32.07
CA TYR A 63 20.86 -4.17 -31.55
C TYR A 63 20.72 -5.26 -32.62
N ARG A 64 20.17 -4.92 -33.79
CA ARG A 64 19.81 -5.92 -34.81
C ARG A 64 20.97 -6.43 -35.65
N GLY A 65 22.17 -5.84 -35.53
CA GLY A 65 23.40 -6.38 -36.13
C GLY A 65 23.36 -6.61 -37.65
N LEU A 66 22.42 -5.96 -38.36
CA LEU A 66 22.24 -6.01 -39.81
C LEU A 66 22.64 -4.66 -40.42
#